data_AF-A0A820VTD0-F1
#
_entry.id   AF-A0A820VTD0-F1
#
_cell.length_a   1.000
_cell.length_b   1.000
_cell.length_c   1.000
_cell.angle_alpha   90.00
_cell.angle_beta   90.00
_cell.angle_gamma   90.00
#
_symmetry.space_group_name_H-M   'P 1'
#
loop_
_entity.id
_entity.type
_entity.pdbx_description
1 polymer ?
#
loop_
_entity_poly.entity_id
_entity_poly.type
_entity_poly.pdbx_seq_one_letter_code
_entity_poly.pdbx_strand_id
1 'polypeptide(L)'
;MQDSVLGLAGCASSRIGRDIVWKFLQKNWMKLVERFGENSNCLISLVESSLPDFTDDKTANEIKSFFDSVNTPIVTRAVKQVLETIYMRIKVLQRDSKAIEEYLTEQ
;
A
#
# COMPACT_ATOMS: atom_id res chain seq x y z
N MET A 1 -31.42 1.88 9.85
CA MET A 1 -30.47 0.75 9.99
C MET A 1 -30.25 0.16 8.60
N GLN A 2 -29.40 0.77 7.76
CA GLN A 2 -28.60 0.08 6.71
C GLN A 2 -27.76 1.02 5.81
N ASP A 3 -27.98 2.35 5.81
CA ASP A 3 -27.33 3.22 4.81
C ASP A 3 -26.04 3.94 5.22
N SER A 4 -25.50 3.69 6.42
CA SER A 4 -24.29 4.41 6.87
C SER A 4 -22.97 3.68 6.57
N VAL A 5 -23.01 2.44 6.05
CA VAL A 5 -21.81 1.59 5.92
C VAL A 5 -21.20 1.63 4.51
N LEU A 6 -21.94 2.08 3.50
CA LEU A 6 -21.46 2.13 2.10
C LEU A 6 -20.66 3.40 1.74
N GLY A 7 -20.84 4.51 2.46
CA GLY A 7 -20.16 5.77 2.14
C GLY A 7 -18.65 5.77 2.45
N LEU A 8 -18.23 5.07 3.52
CA LEU A 8 -16.83 5.04 3.92
C LEU A 8 -15.96 4.08 3.08
N ALA A 9 -16.57 3.07 2.44
CA ALA A 9 -15.89 2.19 1.50
C ALA A 9 -15.50 2.91 0.20
N GLY A 10 -16.25 3.95 -0.21
CA GLY A 10 -15.99 4.74 -1.40
C GLY A 10 -14.83 5.73 -1.29
N CYS A 11 -14.41 6.11 -0.08
CA CYS A 11 -13.28 7.03 0.12
C CYS A 11 -11.92 6.31 0.21
N ALA A 12 -11.91 5.01 0.55
CA ALA A 12 -10.69 4.20 0.61
C ALA A 12 -10.15 3.82 -0.78
N SER A 13 -10.97 3.93 -1.83
CA SER A 13 -10.57 3.67 -3.23
C SER A 13 -9.88 4.85 -3.92
N SER A 14 -9.84 6.04 -3.29
CA SER A 14 -9.19 7.23 -3.86
C SER A 14 -7.69 7.28 -3.56
N ARG A 15 -6.88 7.62 -4.58
CA ARG A 15 -5.41 7.83 -4.47
C ARG A 15 -5.02 8.76 -3.32
N ILE A 16 -5.89 9.72 -3.01
CA ILE A 16 -5.73 10.69 -1.92
C ILE A 16 -5.81 10.01 -0.55
N GLY A 17 -6.73 9.06 -0.37
CA GLY A 17 -6.88 8.31 0.88
C GLY A 17 -5.63 7.48 1.19
N ARG A 18 -5.04 6.88 0.16
CA ARG A 18 -3.79 6.09 0.27
C ARG A 18 -2.60 6.94 0.69
N ASP A 19 -2.44 8.13 0.10
CA ASP A 19 -1.37 9.06 0.49
C ASP A 19 -1.52 9.57 1.93
N ILE A 20 -2.76 9.82 2.38
CA ILE A 20 -3.03 10.24 3.75
C ILE A 20 -2.70 9.11 4.73
N VAL A 21 -3.12 7.87 4.44
CA VAL A 21 -2.82 6.70 5.28
C VAL A 21 -1.30 6.46 5.34
N TRP A 22 -0.59 6.58 4.22
CA TRP A 22 0.87 6.44 4.19
C TRP A 22 1.58 7.50 5.02
N LYS A 23 1.21 8.78 4.88
CA LYS A 23 1.75 9.87 5.71
C LYS A 23 1.44 9.68 7.19
N PHE A 24 0.24 9.18 7.51
CA PHE A 24 -0.15 8.89 8.89
C PHE A 24 0.68 7.75 9.48
N LEU A 25 0.91 6.69 8.71
CA LEU A 25 1.79 5.57 9.07
C LEU A 25 3.20 6.07 9.37
N GLN A 26 3.82 6.81 8.46
CA GLN A 26 5.16 7.37 8.66
C GLN A 26 5.26 8.22 9.93
N LYS A 27 4.29 9.11 10.16
CA LYS A 27 4.29 10.03 11.31
C LYS A 27 4.07 9.32 12.65
N ASN A 28 3.28 8.25 12.68
CA ASN A 28 2.89 7.58 13.92
C ASN A 28 3.57 6.22 14.12
N TRP A 29 4.48 5.82 13.22
CA TRP A 29 5.09 4.50 13.22
C TRP A 29 5.70 4.10 14.57
N MET A 30 6.51 4.97 15.20
CA MET A 30 7.08 4.68 16.53
C MET A 30 6.00 4.43 17.58
N LYS A 31 4.93 5.23 17.59
CA LYS A 31 3.81 5.07 18.53
C LYS A 31 3.03 3.79 18.27
N LEU A 32 2.90 3.39 17.00
CA LEU A 32 2.24 2.13 16.63
C LEU A 32 3.08 0.94 17.10
N VAL A 33 4.40 0.97 16.91
CA VAL A 33 5.31 -0.08 17.41
C VAL A 33 5.28 -0.16 18.94
N GLU A 34 5.37 0.99 19.63
CA GLU A 34 5.30 1.07 21.09
C GLU A 34 3.96 0.58 21.65
N ARG A 35 2.84 0.93 20.98
CA ARG A 35 1.49 0.61 21.45
C ARG A 35 1.06 -0.82 21.17
N PHE A 36 1.43 -1.35 20.01
CA PHE A 36 1.00 -2.69 19.60
C PHE A 36 2.00 -3.79 20.00
N GLY A 37 3.21 -3.42 20.41
CA GLY A 37 4.24 -4.35 20.85
C GLY A 37 4.73 -5.29 19.74
N GLU A 38 5.79 -6.03 20.03
CA GLU A 38 6.53 -6.89 19.08
C GLU A 38 5.69 -8.04 18.44
N ASN A 39 4.45 -8.27 18.87
CA ASN A 39 3.60 -9.39 18.43
C ASN A 39 2.36 -8.96 17.62
N SER A 40 2.45 -7.87 16.89
CA SER A 40 1.26 -7.27 16.29
C SER A 40 1.07 -7.69 14.83
N ASN A 41 0.34 -8.80 14.65
CA ASN A 41 -0.34 -9.13 13.37
C ASN A 41 -1.14 -7.93 12.82
N CYS A 42 -1.60 -7.02 13.70
CA CYS A 42 -2.20 -5.76 13.31
C CYS A 42 -1.27 -4.87 12.48
N LEU A 43 0.03 -4.77 12.80
CA LEU A 43 0.98 -3.98 12.01
C LEU A 43 1.23 -4.61 10.64
N ILE A 44 1.35 -5.94 10.59
CA ILE A 44 1.47 -6.70 9.34
C ILE A 44 0.25 -6.46 8.45
N SER A 45 -0.95 -6.68 8.99
CA SER A 45 -2.19 -6.53 8.22
C SER A 45 -2.44 -5.07 7.82
N LEU A 46 -2.02 -4.09 8.63
CA LEU A 46 -2.06 -2.68 8.28
C LEU A 46 -1.14 -2.35 7.10
N VAL A 47 0.09 -2.88 7.10
CA VAL A 47 1.06 -2.72 5.99
C VAL A 47 0.53 -3.40 4.72
N GLU A 48 0.02 -4.62 4.83
CA GLU A 48 -0.52 -5.39 3.70
C GLU A 48 -1.80 -4.81 3.10
N SER A 49 -2.62 -4.10 3.88
CA SER A 49 -3.86 -3.48 3.38
C SER A 49 -3.65 -2.06 2.85
N SER A 50 -2.68 -1.31 3.40
CA SER A 50 -2.52 0.12 3.08
C SER A 50 -1.66 0.38 1.85
N LEU A 51 -0.77 -0.55 1.50
CA LEU A 51 0.28 -0.36 0.51
C LEU A 51 0.19 -1.13 -0.83
N PRO A 52 -0.66 -2.15 -1.05
CA PRO A 52 -0.60 -2.96 -2.28
C PRO A 52 -1.18 -2.23 -3.51
N ASP A 53 -1.94 -1.15 -3.30
CA ASP A 53 -2.60 -0.39 -4.37
C ASP A 53 -1.75 0.75 -4.95
N PHE A 54 -0.47 0.84 -4.56
CA PHE A 54 0.48 1.72 -5.22
C PHE A 54 0.99 1.06 -6.52
N THR A 55 1.01 1.84 -7.60
CA THR A 55 1.52 1.43 -8.92
C THR A 55 2.65 2.36 -9.38
N ASP A 56 3.33 3.01 -8.44
CA ASP A 56 4.38 3.98 -8.68
C ASP A 56 5.72 3.44 -8.13
N ASP A 57 6.74 3.30 -8.99
CA ASP A 57 8.10 2.88 -8.60
C ASP A 57 8.71 3.77 -7.52
N LYS A 58 8.36 5.06 -7.55
CA LYS A 58 8.85 6.05 -6.58
C LYS A 58 8.38 5.71 -5.16
N THR A 59 7.11 5.37 -5.02
CA THR A 59 6.50 5.02 -3.74
C THR A 59 7.04 3.67 -3.23
N ALA A 60 7.29 2.71 -4.12
CA ALA A 60 7.94 1.44 -3.74
C ALA A 60 9.33 1.66 -3.12
N ASN A 61 10.13 2.55 -3.71
CA ASN A 61 11.45 2.91 -3.18
C ASN A 61 11.37 3.69 -1.85
N GLU A 62 10.39 4.58 -1.70
CA GLU A 62 10.14 5.28 -0.43
C GLU A 62 9.74 4.31 0.69
N ILE A 63 8.83 3.36 0.41
CA ILE A 63 8.41 2.30 1.33
C ILE A 63 9.63 1.48 1.77
N LYS A 64 10.42 1.00 0.80
CA LYS A 64 11.63 0.22 1.09
C LYS A 64 12.59 0.98 1.99
N SER A 65 12.91 2.23 1.65
CA SER A 65 13.85 3.06 2.41
C SER A 65 13.35 3.37 3.82
N PHE A 66 12.03 3.59 3.99
CA PHE A 66 11.43 3.80 5.30
C PHE A 66 11.58 2.57 6.19
N PHE A 67 11.21 1.38 5.71
CA PHE A 67 11.29 0.17 6.51
C PHE A 67 12.72 -0.31 6.75
N ASP A 68 13.65 -0.05 5.83
CA ASP A 68 15.09 -0.27 6.05
C ASP A 68 15.61 0.62 7.20
N SER A 69 15.07 1.83 7.38
CA SER A 69 15.46 2.74 8.47
C SER A 69 14.89 2.36 9.84
N VAL A 70 13.69 1.75 9.92
CA VAL A 70 13.05 1.48 11.22
C VAL A 70 13.40 0.09 11.79
N ASN A 71 14.20 -0.71 11.07
CA ASN A 71 14.75 -2.00 11.50
C ASN A 71 13.73 -2.85 12.31
N THR A 72 12.52 -3.01 11.78
CA THR A 72 11.42 -3.71 12.46
C THR A 72 11.26 -5.12 11.87
N PRO A 73 11.90 -6.15 12.45
CA PRO A 73 11.98 -7.50 11.85
C PRO A 73 10.60 -8.17 11.66
N ILE A 74 9.63 -7.81 12.50
CA ILE A 74 8.26 -8.36 12.48
C ILE A 74 7.55 -8.06 11.17
N VAL A 75 7.71 -6.84 10.64
CA VAL A 75 7.02 -6.41 9.41
C VAL A 75 7.88 -6.63 8.16
N THR A 76 9.15 -7.01 8.29
CA THR A 76 10.06 -7.22 7.15
C THR A 76 9.47 -8.15 6.10
N ARG A 77 8.80 -9.24 6.52
CA ARG A 77 8.14 -10.17 5.59
C ARG A 77 6.97 -9.52 4.86
N ALA A 78 6.09 -8.83 5.61
CA ALA A 78 4.93 -8.14 5.07
C ALA A 78 5.34 -7.07 4.05
N VAL A 79 6.38 -6.29 4.37
CA VAL A 79 6.95 -5.27 3.50
C VAL A 79 7.48 -5.88 2.20
N LYS A 80 8.18 -7.02 2.26
CA LYS A 80 8.63 -7.72 1.05
C LYS A 80 7.45 -8.14 0.17
N GLN A 81 6.40 -8.72 0.75
CA GLN A 81 5.21 -9.14 0.00
C GLN A 81 4.48 -7.96 -0.66
N VAL A 82 4.38 -6.84 0.05
CA VAL A 82 3.83 -5.58 -0.49
C VAL A 82 4.68 -5.08 -1.66
N LEU A 83 6.01 -5.03 -1.50
CA LEU A 83 6.92 -4.57 -2.57
C LEU A 83 6.82 -5.48 -3.81
N GLU A 84 6.79 -6.80 -3.61
CA GLU A 84 6.58 -7.76 -4.71
C GLU A 84 5.25 -7.52 -5.43
N THR A 85 4.18 -7.26 -4.67
CA THR A 85 2.85 -6.94 -5.23
C THR A 85 2.88 -5.65 -6.06
N ILE A 86 3.53 -4.59 -5.55
CA ILE A 86 3.67 -3.31 -6.26
C ILE A 86 4.45 -3.51 -7.57
N TYR A 87 5.61 -4.19 -7.53
CA TYR A 87 6.39 -4.46 -8.73
C TYR A 87 5.63 -5.31 -9.75
N MET A 88 4.89 -6.31 -9.28
CA MET A 88 4.03 -7.13 -10.14
C MET A 88 2.97 -6.27 -10.83
N ARG A 89 2.30 -5.37 -10.10
CA ARG A 89 1.30 -4.46 -10.67
C ARG A 89 1.90 -3.47 -11.66
N ILE A 90 3.07 -2.89 -11.36
CA ILE A 90 3.78 -2.00 -12.29
C ILE A 90 4.08 -2.75 -13.60
N LYS A 91 4.61 -3.98 -13.50
CA LYS A 91 4.94 -4.79 -14.68
C LYS A 91 3.71 -5.17 -15.50
N VAL A 92 2.61 -5.55 -14.83
CA VAL A 92 1.33 -5.86 -15.49
C VAL A 92 0.79 -4.61 -16.18
N LEU A 93 0.81 -3.46 -15.51
CA LEU A 93 0.37 -2.19 -16.09
C LEU A 93 1.21 -1.82 -17.31
N GLN A 94 2.54 -1.92 -17.24
CA GLN A 94 3.43 -1.63 -18.38
C GLN A 94 3.18 -2.56 -19.57
N ARG A 95 2.94 -3.86 -19.30
CA ARG A 95 2.66 -4.85 -20.35
C ARG A 95 1.30 -4.62 -20.99
N ASP A 96 0.28 -4.44 -20.16
CA ASP A 96 -1.12 -4.45 -20.61
C ASP A 96 -1.57 -3.06 -21.07
N SER A 97 -0.94 -1.97 -20.61
CA SER A 97 -1.27 -0.61 -21.06
C SER A 97 -1.13 -0.45 -22.57
N LYS A 98 -0.10 -1.05 -23.18
CA LYS A 98 0.11 -0.94 -24.62
C LYS A 98 -0.96 -1.70 -25.41
N ALA A 99 -1.29 -2.92 -24.96
CA ALA A 99 -2.31 -3.74 -25.61
C ALA A 99 -3.73 -3.14 -25.45
N ILE A 100 -4.01 -2.51 -24.31
CA ILE A 100 -5.28 -1.81 -24.06
C ILE A 100 -5.37 -0.52 -24.89
N GLU A 101 -4.27 0.23 -25.02
CA GLU A 101 -4.21 1.43 -25.86
C GLU A 101 -4.48 1.07 -27.33
N GLU A 102 -3.79 0.05 -27.85
CA GLU A 102 -4.01 -0.47 -29.20
C GLU A 102 -5.48 -0.88 -29.42
N TYR A 103 -6.06 -1.65 -28.50
CA TYR A 103 -7.46 -2.08 -28.56
C TYR A 103 -8.49 -0.93 -28.50
N LEU A 104 -8.20 0.13 -27.73
CA LEU A 104 -9.07 1.30 -27.62
C LEU A 104 -8.96 2.24 -28.84
N THR A 105 -7.83 2.22 -29.55
CA THR A 105 -7.65 2.96 -30.82
C THR A 105 -8.15 2.23 -32.07
N GLU A 106 -8.36 0.91 -31.98
CA GLU A 106 -8.97 0.10 -33.06
C GLU A 106 -10.52 0.14 -33.06
N GLN A 107 -11.14 0.83 -32.10
CA GLN A 107 -12.59 1.14 -32.05
C GLN A 107 -12.86 2.56 -32.54
#